data_AF-U7QQF5-F1
#
_entry.id   AF-U7QQF5-F1
#
_cell.length_a   1.000
_cell.length_b   1.000
_cell.length_c   1.000
_cell.angle_alpha   90.00
_cell.angle_beta   90.00
_cell.angle_gamma   90.00
#
_symmetry.space_group_name_H-M   'P 1'
#
loop_
_entity.id
_entity.type
_entity.pdbx_description
1 polymer ?
#
loop_
_entity_poly.entity_id
_entity_poly.type
_entity_poly.pdbx_seq_one_letter_code
_entity_poly.pdbx_strand_id
1 'polypeptide(L)'
;KISANPVVYDVPFSERYSRVEFIDSETADKQGDTRLFYVASNSDVLVSWRGTISLENVLTDITFQPLSLSCDDEKALCNGFIHRGKVHKGFWEAFSLVGMLRAPSNKDTTVFSDILGLTTGKRLFVCGHSLGGALALLHSAQLKEYNPCLYSYGMPRTLTRSAVQELSSIIHYRHVNEDDPV
;
A
#
# COMPACT_ATOMS: atom_id res chain seq x y z
N LYS A 1 30.80 -20.39 -9.39
CA LYS A 1 30.28 -20.47 -8.01
C LYS A 1 29.36 -19.27 -7.81
N ILE A 2 28.04 -19.47 -7.85
CA ILE A 2 27.08 -18.42 -7.50
C ILE A 2 27.05 -18.42 -5.97
N SER A 3 27.67 -17.40 -5.36
CA SER A 3 27.55 -17.15 -3.93
C SER A 3 26.16 -16.60 -3.69
N ALA A 4 25.25 -17.43 -3.19
CA ALA A 4 24.04 -16.92 -2.57
C ALA A 4 24.46 -16.28 -1.24
N ASN A 5 24.76 -14.99 -1.27
CA ASN A 5 24.97 -14.22 -0.05
C ASN A 5 23.67 -14.30 0.78
N PRO A 6 23.75 -14.52 2.10
CA PRO A 6 22.58 -14.52 2.94
C PRO A 6 21.84 -13.17 2.83
N VAL A 7 20.50 -13.22 2.82
CA VAL A 7 19.57 -12.07 2.79
C VAL A 7 19.48 -11.42 4.18
N VAL A 8 20.59 -11.34 4.89
CA VAL A 8 20.67 -10.71 6.22
C VAL A 8 21.88 -9.81 6.20
N TYR A 9 21.61 -8.50 6.20
CA TYR A 9 22.61 -7.47 6.35
C TYR A 9 22.65 -7.09 7.83
N ASP A 10 23.73 -7.44 8.51
CA ASP A 10 23.94 -6.97 9.88
C ASP A 10 24.38 -5.51 9.80
N VAL A 11 23.63 -4.63 10.47
CA VAL A 11 23.92 -3.19 10.52
C VAL A 11 24.13 -2.78 11.98
N PRO A 12 25.05 -1.84 12.25
CA PRO A 12 25.20 -1.24 13.57
C PRO A 12 23.85 -0.83 14.15
N PHE A 13 23.69 -0.86 15.48
CA PHE A 13 22.40 -0.53 16.11
C PHE A 13 21.86 0.84 15.68
N SER A 14 22.74 1.83 15.48
CA SER A 14 22.42 3.17 14.96
C SER A 14 21.92 3.22 13.51
N GLU A 15 22.11 2.14 12.76
CA GLU A 15 21.74 2.00 11.34
C GLU A 15 20.55 1.03 11.15
N ARG A 16 20.04 0.45 12.24
CA ARG A 16 18.80 -0.33 12.24
C ARG A 16 17.59 0.56 11.99
N TYR A 17 16.42 -0.06 11.85
CA TYR A 17 15.15 0.65 11.75
C TYR A 17 14.94 1.55 12.99
N SER A 18 14.89 2.86 12.77
CA SER A 18 14.74 3.89 13.80
C SER A 18 13.29 4.37 13.93
N ARG A 19 12.48 4.20 12.88
CA ARG A 19 11.03 4.37 12.91
C ARG A 19 10.36 3.01 12.79
N VAL A 20 9.43 2.72 13.70
CA VAL A 20 8.63 1.48 13.70
C VAL A 20 7.23 1.82 14.15
N GLU A 21 6.25 1.68 13.26
CA GLU A 21 4.89 2.17 13.48
C GLU A 21 3.86 1.11 13.09
N PHE A 22 2.86 0.96 13.96
CA PHE A 22 1.72 0.09 13.77
C PHE A 22 0.46 0.94 13.75
N ILE A 23 -0.30 0.85 12.67
CA ILE A 23 -1.54 1.58 12.48
C ILE A 23 -2.69 0.58 12.45
N ASP A 24 -3.71 0.86 13.24
CA ASP A 24 -4.92 0.06 13.33
C ASP A 24 -6.15 0.98 13.35
N SER A 25 -6.90 1.00 12.24
CA SER A 25 -8.07 1.86 12.12
C SER A 25 -9.20 1.48 13.07
N GLU A 26 -9.29 0.21 13.48
CA GLU A 26 -10.32 -0.27 14.39
C GLU A 26 -10.19 0.42 15.75
N THR A 27 -8.96 0.57 16.24
CA THR A 27 -8.68 1.22 17.52
C THR A 27 -8.70 2.74 17.44
N ALA A 28 -8.32 3.31 16.29
CA ALA A 28 -8.15 4.75 16.13
C ALA A 28 -9.46 5.50 15.89
N ASP A 29 -10.36 4.97 15.05
CA ASP A 29 -11.58 5.67 14.64
C ASP A 29 -12.85 4.78 14.74
N LYS A 30 -12.71 3.52 15.17
CA LYS A 30 -13.79 2.51 15.25
C LYS A 30 -14.58 2.31 13.95
N GLN A 31 -14.04 2.80 12.83
CA GLN A 31 -14.67 2.77 11.53
C GLN A 31 -13.70 2.11 10.55
N GLY A 32 -13.80 0.79 10.41
CA GLY A 32 -12.99 -0.02 9.48
C GLY A 32 -11.96 -0.94 10.17
N ASP A 33 -11.55 -1.99 9.45
CA ASP A 33 -10.64 -3.05 9.92
C ASP A 33 -9.30 -3.07 9.16
N THR A 34 -8.77 -1.88 8.84
CA THR A 34 -7.56 -1.73 8.03
C THR A 34 -6.34 -1.54 8.90
N ARG A 35 -5.29 -2.32 8.62
CA ARG A 35 -4.04 -2.28 9.36
C ARG A 35 -2.83 -2.09 8.44
N LEU A 36 -1.92 -1.24 8.89
CA LEU A 36 -0.68 -0.89 8.21
C LEU A 36 0.48 -1.00 9.20
N PHE A 37 1.61 -1.51 8.74
CA PHE A 37 2.87 -1.49 9.46
C PHE A 37 3.91 -0.80 8.58
N TYR A 38 4.72 0.11 9.13
CA TYR A 38 5.86 0.65 8.40
C TYR A 38 7.09 0.84 9.28
N VAL A 39 8.24 0.67 8.66
CA VAL A 39 9.55 0.84 9.28
C VAL A 39 10.47 1.63 8.38
N ALA A 40 11.36 2.43 8.97
CA ALA A 40 12.39 3.13 8.23
C ALA A 40 13.76 3.02 8.91
N SER A 41 14.78 2.70 8.13
CA SER A 41 16.21 2.79 8.48
C SER A 41 16.83 4.01 7.81
N ASN A 42 18.16 4.13 7.83
CA ASN A 42 18.85 5.18 7.11
C ASN A 42 18.77 5.02 5.58
N SER A 43 18.61 3.79 5.08
CA SER A 43 18.62 3.45 3.65
C SER A 43 17.27 3.03 3.09
N ASP A 44 16.38 2.53 3.94
CA ASP A 44 15.19 1.80 3.51
C ASP A 44 13.92 2.26 4.23
N VAL A 45 12.81 2.25 3.50
CA VAL A 45 11.46 2.33 4.04
C VAL A 45 10.71 1.10 3.58
N LEU A 46 10.11 0.36 4.53
CA LEU A 46 9.25 -0.78 4.24
C LEU A 46 7.85 -0.46 4.76
N VAL A 47 6.86 -0.66 3.90
CA VAL A 47 5.44 -0.45 4.20
C VAL A 47 4.69 -1.74 3.90
N SER A 48 4.02 -2.31 4.91
CA SER A 48 3.27 -3.56 4.81
C SER A 48 1.81 -3.34 5.15
N TRP A 49 0.93 -3.70 4.23
CA TRP A 49 -0.52 -3.65 4.41
C TRP A 49 -1.05 -5.04 4.77
N ARG A 50 -1.80 -5.12 5.86
CA ARG A 50 -2.44 -6.38 6.27
C ARG A 50 -3.60 -6.72 5.32
N GLY A 51 -3.69 -7.98 4.93
CA GLY A 51 -4.93 -8.52 4.36
C GLY A 51 -6.03 -8.70 5.40
N THR A 52 -7.19 -9.18 4.96
CA THR A 52 -8.29 -9.58 5.84
C THR A 52 -8.35 -11.10 5.92
N ILE A 53 -8.70 -11.64 7.09
CA ILE A 53 -8.68 -13.08 7.38
C ILE A 53 -9.88 -13.82 6.75
N SER A 54 -10.99 -13.14 6.47
CA SER A 54 -12.19 -13.72 5.87
C SER A 54 -12.21 -13.56 4.34
N LEU A 55 -11.49 -14.45 3.65
CA LEU A 55 -11.53 -14.62 2.19
C LEU A 55 -12.96 -14.81 1.65
N GLU A 56 -13.85 -15.47 2.42
CA GLU A 56 -15.27 -15.62 2.06
C GLU A 56 -16.00 -14.26 2.01
N ASN A 57 -15.78 -13.38 2.99
CA ASN A 57 -16.35 -12.03 2.99
C ASN A 57 -15.79 -11.21 1.84
N VAL A 58 -14.49 -11.33 1.52
CA VAL A 58 -13.89 -10.61 0.40
C VAL A 58 -14.57 -10.99 -0.92
N LEU A 59 -14.92 -12.26 -1.15
CA LEU A 59 -15.60 -12.71 -2.36
C LEU A 59 -17.09 -12.32 -2.41
N THR A 60 -17.80 -12.32 -1.27
CA THR A 60 -19.23 -11.97 -1.21
C THR A 60 -19.49 -10.47 -1.11
N ASP A 61 -18.61 -9.72 -0.44
CA ASP A 61 -18.72 -8.26 -0.26
C ASP A 61 -18.12 -7.47 -1.43
N ILE A 62 -17.72 -8.12 -2.53
CA ILE A 62 -17.40 -7.41 -3.78
C ILE A 62 -18.67 -6.83 -4.39
N THR A 63 -19.22 -5.82 -3.75
CA THR A 63 -19.98 -4.80 -4.43
C THR A 63 -18.98 -4.09 -5.34
N PHE A 64 -18.86 -4.60 -6.57
CA PHE A 64 -18.09 -4.00 -7.66
C PHE A 64 -18.67 -2.62 -8.01
N GLN A 65 -18.44 -1.64 -7.14
CA GLN A 65 -18.72 -0.23 -7.39
C GLN A 65 -17.39 0.43 -7.76
N PRO A 66 -17.09 0.57 -9.06
CA PRO A 66 -15.85 1.20 -9.48
C PRO A 66 -16.00 2.73 -9.39
N LEU A 67 -15.11 3.38 -8.65
CA LEU A 67 -15.03 4.84 -8.55
C LEU A 67 -14.14 5.39 -9.67
N SER A 68 -14.59 6.44 -10.35
CA SER A 68 -13.81 7.11 -11.39
C SER A 68 -12.61 7.84 -10.79
N LEU A 69 -11.45 7.69 -11.42
CA LEU A 69 -10.21 8.40 -11.08
C LEU A 69 -9.97 9.64 -11.96
N SER A 70 -10.74 9.79 -13.03
CA SER A 70 -10.56 10.85 -14.03
C SER A 70 -11.08 12.19 -13.54
N CYS A 71 -10.22 13.20 -13.41
CA CYS A 71 -10.62 14.55 -12.97
C CYS A 71 -11.58 15.27 -13.92
N ASP A 72 -11.79 14.73 -15.13
CA ASP A 72 -12.75 15.24 -16.12
C ASP A 72 -14.22 14.96 -15.75
N ASP A 73 -14.48 14.12 -14.74
CA ASP A 73 -15.81 13.77 -14.26
C ASP A 73 -16.05 14.45 -12.89
N GLU A 74 -17.11 15.25 -12.78
CA GLU A 74 -17.46 16.00 -11.55
C GLU A 74 -17.66 15.09 -10.33
N LYS A 75 -17.95 13.80 -10.53
CA LYS A 75 -18.14 12.81 -9.45
C LYS A 75 -16.91 11.94 -9.22
N ALA A 76 -15.81 12.19 -9.93
CA ALA A 76 -14.59 11.42 -9.76
C ALA A 76 -13.83 11.80 -8.49
N LEU A 77 -13.00 10.86 -8.05
CA LEU A 77 -12.14 11.03 -6.89
C LEU A 77 -11.05 12.08 -7.11
N CYS A 78 -10.56 12.21 -8.36
CA CYS A 78 -9.43 13.07 -8.72
C CYS A 78 -8.29 13.05 -7.68
N ASN A 79 -7.72 11.86 -7.48
CA ASN A 79 -6.82 11.63 -6.34
C ASN A 79 -5.41 12.26 -6.46
N GLY A 80 -5.08 12.85 -7.62
CA GLY A 80 -3.82 13.54 -7.88
C GLY A 80 -2.63 12.63 -8.25
N PHE A 81 -2.79 11.31 -8.27
CA PHE A 81 -1.69 10.38 -8.61
C PHE A 81 -2.04 9.34 -9.68
N ILE A 82 -3.33 9.05 -9.91
CA ILE A 82 -3.85 8.30 -11.07
C ILE A 82 -4.95 9.15 -11.72
N HIS A 83 -4.86 9.35 -13.03
CA HIS A 83 -5.71 10.32 -13.75
C HIS A 83 -6.72 9.67 -14.69
N ARG A 84 -6.67 8.35 -14.88
CA ARG A 84 -7.55 7.61 -15.79
C ARG A 84 -8.05 6.33 -15.15
N GLY A 85 -9.18 5.85 -15.65
CA GLY A 85 -9.74 4.57 -15.22
C GLY A 85 -10.48 4.64 -13.90
N LYS A 86 -10.59 3.49 -13.23
CA LYS A 86 -11.39 3.33 -12.02
C LYS A 86 -10.68 2.49 -10.97
N VAL A 87 -11.04 2.71 -9.71
CA VAL A 87 -10.61 1.95 -8.53
C VAL A 87 -11.79 1.27 -7.86
N HIS A 88 -11.57 0.10 -7.25
CA HIS A 88 -12.58 -0.53 -6.41
C HIS A 88 -12.90 0.33 -5.17
N LYS A 89 -14.17 0.71 -4.97
CA LYS A 89 -14.62 1.60 -3.89
C LYS A 89 -14.13 1.19 -2.51
N GLY A 90 -14.36 -0.07 -2.11
CA GLY A 90 -13.97 -0.54 -0.77
C GLY A 90 -12.46 -0.51 -0.54
N PHE A 91 -11.64 -0.74 -1.58
CA PHE A 91 -10.19 -0.65 -1.46
C PHE A 91 -9.74 0.81 -1.34
N TRP A 92 -10.39 1.71 -2.08
CA TRP A 92 -10.14 3.14 -1.98
C TRP A 92 -10.49 3.70 -0.60
N GLU A 93 -11.65 3.32 -0.05
CA GLU A 93 -12.11 3.76 1.26
C GLU A 93 -11.20 3.26 2.39
N ALA A 94 -10.82 1.97 2.36
CA ALA A 94 -9.88 1.38 3.32
C ALA A 94 -8.48 2.05 3.26
N PHE A 95 -7.98 2.30 2.05
CA PHE A 95 -6.72 3.02 1.84
C PHE A 95 -6.79 4.47 2.38
N SER A 96 -7.84 5.20 2.02
CA SER A 96 -8.01 6.62 2.39
C SER A 96 -8.16 6.80 3.90
N LEU A 97 -8.88 5.89 4.56
CA LEU A 97 -9.06 5.88 6.01
C LEU A 97 -7.73 5.92 6.74
N VAL A 98 -6.80 5.01 6.41
CA VAL A 98 -5.47 4.96 7.04
C VAL A 98 -4.68 6.25 6.79
N GLY A 99 -4.80 6.82 5.58
CA GLY A 99 -4.15 8.08 5.23
C GLY A 99 -4.59 9.29 6.05
N MET A 100 -5.80 9.25 6.63
CA MET A 100 -6.34 10.31 7.50
C MET A 100 -5.95 10.14 8.97
N LEU A 101 -5.51 8.96 9.39
CA LEU A 101 -5.08 8.71 10.77
C LEU A 101 -3.79 9.46 11.09
N ARG A 102 -3.58 9.73 12.38
CA ARG A 102 -2.36 10.36 12.89
C ARG A 102 -1.26 9.34 13.10
N ALA A 103 -0.02 9.71 12.78
CA ALA A 103 1.13 8.85 13.04
C ALA A 103 1.34 8.71 14.57
N PRO A 104 1.55 7.50 15.12
CA PRO A 104 1.68 7.30 16.56
C PRO A 104 2.86 8.06 17.17
N SER A 105 4.01 8.13 16.47
CA SER A 105 5.18 8.87 16.95
C SER A 105 5.13 10.38 16.73
N ASN A 106 4.21 10.89 15.92
CA ASN A 106 4.00 12.32 15.73
C ASN A 106 2.54 12.62 15.40
N LYS A 107 1.79 13.07 16.40
CA LYS A 107 0.34 13.33 16.26
C LYS A 107 0.01 14.53 15.37
N ASP A 108 0.98 15.38 15.07
CA ASP A 108 0.79 16.55 14.21
C ASP A 108 0.76 16.20 12.72
N THR A 109 1.26 15.01 12.35
CA THR A 109 1.28 14.53 10.97
C THR A 109 0.32 13.36 10.75
N THR A 110 -0.14 13.19 9.51
CA THR A 110 -0.89 11.99 9.11
C THR A 110 0.06 10.84 8.79
N VAL A 111 -0.45 9.61 8.82
CA VAL A 111 0.31 8.40 8.48
C VAL A 111 0.98 8.52 7.11
N PHE A 112 0.24 8.96 6.08
CA PHE A 112 0.81 9.09 4.73
C PHE A 112 1.85 10.22 4.63
N SER A 113 1.64 11.33 5.34
CA SER A 113 2.61 12.41 5.38
C SER A 113 3.91 12.00 6.09
N ASP A 114 3.81 11.21 7.17
CA ASP A 114 5.00 10.66 7.84
C ASP A 114 5.78 9.72 6.93
N ILE A 115 5.09 8.76 6.29
CA ILE A 115 5.71 7.82 5.35
C ILE A 115 6.39 8.56 4.20
N LEU A 116 5.71 9.53 3.59
CA LEU A 116 6.26 10.37 2.52
C LEU A 116 7.55 11.11 2.96
N GLY A 117 7.57 11.65 4.19
CA GLY A 117 8.76 12.29 4.74
C GLY A 117 9.94 11.31 4.89
N LEU A 118 9.66 10.04 5.17
CA LEU A 118 10.67 9.00 5.34
C LEU A 118 11.27 8.51 4.01
N THR A 119 10.53 8.57 2.89
CA THR A 119 10.97 7.99 1.61
C THR A 119 12.08 8.76 0.90
N THR A 120 12.28 10.03 1.25
CA THR A 120 13.28 10.88 0.58
C THR A 120 14.68 10.30 0.72
N GLY A 121 15.33 10.02 -0.41
CA GLY A 121 16.70 9.48 -0.48
C GLY A 121 16.84 8.01 -0.05
N LYS A 122 15.74 7.28 0.14
CA LYS A 122 15.72 5.88 0.60
C LYS A 122 15.08 4.96 -0.42
N ARG A 123 15.45 3.68 -0.38
CA ARG A 123 14.74 2.65 -1.15
C ARG A 123 13.39 2.39 -0.50
N LEU A 124 12.34 2.39 -1.31
CA LEU A 124 10.98 2.19 -0.85
C LEU A 124 10.49 0.81 -1.26
N PHE A 125 10.09 0.01 -0.27
CA PHE A 125 9.48 -1.29 -0.45
C PHE A 125 8.06 -1.26 0.09
N VAL A 126 7.11 -1.71 -0.72
CA VAL A 126 5.70 -1.78 -0.33
C VAL A 126 5.22 -3.21 -0.54
N CYS A 127 4.51 -3.77 0.43
CA CYS A 127 4.01 -5.13 0.29
C CYS A 127 2.64 -5.36 0.92
N GLY A 128 2.00 -6.45 0.51
CA GLY A 128 0.75 -6.90 1.10
C GLY A 128 0.23 -8.21 0.50
N HIS A 129 -0.56 -8.94 1.29
CA HIS A 129 -1.22 -10.18 0.89
C HIS A 129 -2.73 -9.97 0.79
N SER A 130 -3.40 -10.64 -0.17
CA SER A 130 -4.84 -10.55 -0.39
C SER A 130 -5.29 -9.11 -0.55
N LEU A 131 -6.30 -8.67 0.21
CA LEU A 131 -6.73 -7.26 0.32
C LEU A 131 -5.55 -6.30 0.54
N GLY A 132 -4.59 -6.68 1.39
CA GLY A 132 -3.42 -5.87 1.68
C GLY A 132 -2.57 -5.61 0.43
N GLY A 133 -2.54 -6.56 -0.52
CA GLY A 133 -1.89 -6.34 -1.81
C GLY A 133 -2.56 -5.23 -2.63
N ALA A 134 -3.89 -5.13 -2.58
CA ALA A 134 -4.64 -4.07 -3.26
C ALA A 134 -4.31 -2.69 -2.65
N LEU A 135 -4.26 -2.60 -1.32
CA LEU A 135 -3.90 -1.38 -0.61
C LEU A 135 -2.43 -1.00 -0.85
N ALA A 136 -1.54 -1.99 -0.92
CA ALA A 136 -0.14 -1.81 -1.27
C ALA A 136 0.04 -1.26 -2.69
N LEU A 137 -0.78 -1.70 -3.67
CA LEU A 137 -0.79 -1.13 -5.02
C LEU A 137 -1.22 0.35 -5.01
N LEU A 138 -2.29 0.69 -4.28
CA LEU A 138 -2.75 2.09 -4.17
C LEU A 138 -1.69 2.99 -3.51
N HIS A 139 -1.04 2.51 -2.45
CA HIS A 139 0.02 3.26 -1.79
C HIS A 139 1.26 3.42 -2.69
N SER A 140 1.61 2.38 -3.46
CA SER A 140 2.69 2.46 -4.45
C SER A 140 2.37 3.47 -5.54
N ALA A 141 1.11 3.54 -5.98
CA ALA A 141 0.68 4.56 -6.94
C ALA A 141 0.81 5.98 -6.38
N GLN A 142 0.44 6.20 -5.11
CA GLN A 142 0.60 7.49 -4.44
C GLN A 142 2.07 7.90 -4.30
N LEU A 143 2.96 6.94 -4.07
CA LEU A 143 4.39 7.15 -3.86
C LEU A 143 5.22 6.93 -5.13
N LYS A 144 4.61 6.89 -6.32
CA LYS A 144 5.28 6.50 -7.57
C LYS A 144 6.55 7.31 -7.89
N GLU A 145 6.57 8.59 -7.52
CA GLU A 145 7.73 9.50 -7.72
C GLU A 145 8.95 9.10 -6.86
N TYR A 146 8.77 8.23 -5.87
CA TYR A 146 9.82 7.69 -4.99
C TYR A 146 10.24 6.27 -5.38
N ASN A 147 9.86 5.81 -6.59
CA ASN A 147 10.27 4.53 -7.17
C ASN A 147 10.01 3.32 -6.24
N PRO A 148 8.76 3.09 -5.80
CA PRO A 148 8.44 1.95 -4.95
C PRO A 148 8.72 0.62 -5.65
N CYS A 149 9.24 -0.33 -4.88
CA CYS A 149 9.31 -1.73 -5.25
C CYS A 149 8.17 -2.49 -4.54
N LEU A 150 7.13 -2.83 -5.31
CA LEU A 150 5.91 -3.46 -4.82
C LEU A 150 6.00 -4.98 -4.88
N TYR A 151 5.69 -5.64 -3.76
CA TYR A 151 5.51 -7.09 -3.67
C TYR A 151 4.07 -7.40 -3.23
N SER A 152 3.30 -8.08 -4.08
CA SER A 152 1.95 -8.49 -3.70
C SER A 152 1.72 -9.99 -3.87
N TYR A 153 0.88 -10.55 -3.01
CA TYR A 153 0.62 -12.00 -2.93
C TYR A 153 -0.89 -12.23 -2.91
N GLY A 154 -1.44 -13.00 -3.85
CA GLY A 154 -2.89 -13.28 -3.89
C GLY A 154 -3.76 -12.02 -3.99
N MET A 155 -3.27 -10.97 -4.65
CA MET A 155 -3.90 -9.64 -4.65
C MET A 155 -5.09 -9.58 -5.62
N PRO A 156 -6.28 -9.11 -5.24
CA PRO A 156 -7.41 -8.98 -6.16
C PRO A 156 -7.18 -7.90 -7.23
N ARG A 157 -8.04 -7.86 -8.26
CA ARG A 157 -8.03 -6.75 -9.24
C ARG A 157 -8.50 -5.45 -8.58
N THR A 158 -7.59 -4.49 -8.43
CA THR A 158 -7.83 -3.21 -7.73
C THR A 158 -8.20 -2.04 -8.66
N LEU A 159 -7.57 -2.00 -9.83
CA LEU A 159 -7.60 -0.90 -10.78
C LEU A 159 -8.00 -1.39 -12.18
N THR A 160 -8.65 -0.56 -12.97
CA THR A 160 -8.88 -0.85 -14.40
C THR A 160 -7.57 -0.81 -15.20
N ARG A 161 -7.55 -1.46 -16.36
CA ARG A 161 -6.37 -1.50 -17.25
C ARG A 161 -5.78 -0.11 -17.53
N SER A 162 -6.62 0.88 -17.82
CA SER A 162 -6.21 2.26 -18.09
C SER A 162 -5.50 2.92 -16.90
N ALA A 163 -5.93 2.62 -15.67
CA ALA A 163 -5.29 3.10 -14.45
C ALA A 163 -3.94 2.40 -14.22
N VAL A 164 -3.88 1.08 -14.43
CA VAL A 164 -2.63 0.29 -14.29
C VAL A 164 -1.55 0.75 -15.28
N GLN A 165 -1.92 1.20 -16.49
CA GLN A 165 -0.96 1.70 -17.47
C GLN A 165 -0.19 2.93 -16.98
N GLU A 166 -0.78 3.77 -16.13
CA GLU A 166 -0.09 4.91 -15.50
C GLU A 166 0.95 4.47 -14.47
N LEU A 167 0.91 3.22 -14.00
CA LEU A 167 1.81 2.67 -13.00
C LEU A 167 2.97 1.87 -13.61
N SER A 168 3.18 1.99 -14.92
CA SER A 168 4.19 1.21 -15.67
C SER A 168 5.63 1.45 -15.23
N SER A 169 5.93 2.54 -14.54
CA SER A 169 7.24 2.83 -13.95
C SER A 169 7.49 2.10 -12.61
N ILE A 170 6.45 1.59 -11.96
CA ILE A 170 6.56 0.89 -10.68
C ILE A 170 7.07 -0.52 -10.92
N ILE A 171 8.12 -0.91 -10.19
CA ILE A 171 8.57 -2.30 -10.16
C ILE A 171 7.58 -3.10 -9.31
N HIS A 172 6.82 -3.99 -9.94
CA HIS A 172 5.79 -4.78 -9.28
C HIS A 172 6.03 -6.29 -9.44
N TYR A 173 6.46 -6.93 -8.36
CA TYR A 173 6.48 -8.39 -8.23
C TYR A 173 5.13 -8.88 -7.72
N ARG A 174 4.26 -9.27 -8.66
CA ARG A 174 2.95 -9.84 -8.37
C ARG A 174 3.05 -11.37 -8.32
N HIS A 175 2.95 -11.92 -7.11
CA HIS A 175 2.94 -13.35 -6.86
C HIS A 175 1.51 -13.88 -6.83
N VAL A 176 1.29 -14.99 -7.55
CA VAL A 176 -0.01 -15.68 -7.65
C VAL A 176 0.25 -17.15 -7.33
N ASN A 177 -0.61 -17.76 -6.51
CA ASN A 177 -0.55 -19.18 -6.19
C ASN A 177 -1.51 -19.97 -7.08
N GLU A 178 -1.20 -21.23 -7.35
CA GLU A 178 -2.09 -22.13 -8.09
C GLU A 178 -3.42 -22.29 -7.33
N ASP A 179 -4.53 -22.26 -8.06
CA ASP A 179 -5.91 -22.34 -7.56
C ASP A 179 -6.32 -21.29 -6.50
N ASP A 180 -5.55 -20.21 -6.35
CA ASP A 180 -5.98 -19.05 -5.56
C ASP A 180 -7.16 -18.36 -6.28
N PRO A 181 -8.36 -18.29 -5.67
CA PRO A 181 -9.55 -17.75 -6.32
C PRO A 181 -9.55 -16.21 -6.44
N VAL A 182 -8.55 -15.52 -5.90
CA VAL A 182 -8.44 -14.05 -5.83
C VAL A 182 -7.87 -13.39 -7.09
#